data_AF-A0A5J4Q5B1-F1
#
_entry.id   AF-A0A5J4Q5B1-F1
#
_cell.length_a   1.000
_cell.length_b   1.000
_cell.length_c   1.000
_cell.angle_alpha   90.00
_cell.angle_beta   90.00
_cell.angle_gamma   90.00
#
_symmetry.space_group_name_H-M   'P 1'
#
loop_
_entity.id
_entity.type
_entity.pdbx_description
1 polymer ?
#
loop_
_entity_poly.entity_id
_entity_poly.type
_entity_poly.pdbx_seq_one_letter_code
_entity_poly.pdbx_strand_id
1 'polypeptide(L)'
;MGRHVNHADTSNLPFSYLIEQRNTTYLVPGVNLRSVGTIRDAQKWPKRDNRKDPNKQDYINYNLLSPYTIQKMFKGRSILKDLRRASGETSEIYSYQSTKITNSSLNRGIKLYETAIHKFLGNSIIKRLENIDFQSNEEIRERLKPDIETGTGEWVDISGLIAPKSEIDKLLYGIESGAINRLRCINDAFEEMHKNYYVYEWTWAYHKIKEFYGIDPEAITAKEITTMVETWKEAVVGLDRMIYEDARKEFSLSSMTGFGVDGSHNDMKQDFEQVRGDFENNPFVTTVLKHIEEKTALGNELIHRIEKLL
;
A
#
# COMPACT_ATOMS: atom_id res chain seq x y z
N MET A 1 -21.09 -2.17 -4.66
CA MET A 1 -21.94 -3.16 -5.33
C MET A 1 -23.38 -2.73 -5.11
N GLY A 2 -24.13 -2.59 -6.21
CA GLY A 2 -25.49 -2.05 -6.20
C GLY A 2 -25.56 -0.59 -6.65
N ARG A 3 -26.79 -0.04 -6.70
CA ARG A 3 -27.07 1.29 -7.25
C ARG A 3 -26.88 2.37 -6.19
N HIS A 4 -25.81 3.14 -6.30
CA HIS A 4 -25.55 4.26 -5.42
C HIS A 4 -26.26 5.52 -5.94
N VAL A 5 -27.18 6.08 -5.14
CA VAL A 5 -27.98 7.27 -5.52
C VAL A 5 -27.39 8.59 -5.02
N ASN A 6 -26.37 8.53 -4.17
CA ASN A 6 -25.68 9.69 -3.60
C ASN A 6 -24.24 9.78 -4.12
N HIS A 7 -23.72 11.01 -4.25
CA HIS A 7 -22.33 11.28 -4.56
C HIS A 7 -21.51 11.44 -3.27
N ALA A 8 -20.95 10.34 -2.77
CA ALA A 8 -20.07 10.36 -1.61
C ALA A 8 -18.62 10.62 -2.02
N ASP A 9 -17.94 11.57 -1.38
CA ASP A 9 -16.49 11.71 -1.52
C ASP A 9 -15.76 10.81 -0.51
N THR A 10 -15.22 9.71 -1.04
CA THR A 10 -14.44 8.73 -0.26
C THR A 10 -12.97 8.74 -0.65
N SER A 11 -12.48 9.84 -1.24
CA SER A 11 -11.12 9.97 -1.76
C SER A 11 -10.02 9.75 -0.71
N ASN A 12 -10.32 10.06 0.55
CA ASN A 12 -9.44 9.85 1.72
C ASN A 12 -9.62 8.47 2.39
N LEU A 13 -10.44 7.58 1.84
CA LEU A 13 -10.64 6.23 2.34
C LEU A 13 -10.32 5.23 1.21
N PRO A 14 -9.04 5.11 0.81
CA PRO A 14 -8.63 4.25 -0.30
C PRO A 14 -8.85 2.78 0.04
N PHE A 15 -8.92 1.92 -0.99
CA PHE A 15 -9.15 0.47 -0.82
C PHE A 15 -10.47 0.11 -0.08
N SER A 16 -11.44 1.01 -0.07
CA SER A 16 -12.74 0.76 0.55
C SER A 16 -13.71 0.09 -0.42
N TYR A 17 -14.62 -0.73 0.10
CA TYR A 17 -15.82 -1.12 -0.63
C TYR A 17 -16.98 -0.18 -0.34
N LEU A 18 -17.72 0.16 -1.39
CA LEU A 18 -19.05 0.72 -1.30
C LEU A 18 -20.05 -0.42 -1.52
N ILE A 19 -20.98 -0.61 -0.59
CA ILE A 19 -22.00 -1.65 -0.63
C ILE A 19 -23.36 -0.97 -0.50
N GLU A 20 -24.24 -1.16 -1.46
CA GLU A 20 -25.61 -0.69 -1.35
C GLU A 20 -26.44 -1.69 -0.55
N GLN A 21 -27.21 -1.19 0.40
CA GLN A 21 -28.19 -1.95 1.16
C GLN A 21 -29.41 -1.08 1.46
N ARG A 22 -30.57 -1.45 0.90
CA ARG A 22 -31.86 -0.76 1.14
C ARG A 22 -31.78 0.76 0.89
N ASN A 23 -31.27 1.15 -0.28
CA ASN A 23 -31.01 2.53 -0.70
C ASN A 23 -29.99 3.30 0.17
N THR A 24 -29.26 2.61 1.03
CA THR A 24 -28.18 3.19 1.84
C THR A 24 -26.84 2.70 1.33
N THR A 25 -25.88 3.61 1.17
CA THR A 25 -24.51 3.23 0.83
C THR A 25 -23.70 3.00 2.09
N TYR A 26 -23.27 1.76 2.30
CA TYR A 26 -22.33 1.36 3.34
C TYR A 26 -20.91 1.39 2.81
N LEU A 27 -20.01 1.98 3.59
CA LEU A 27 -18.59 2.03 3.32
C LEU A 27 -17.87 1.05 4.24
N VAL A 28 -17.02 0.21 3.65
CA VAL A 28 -16.19 -0.77 4.36
C VAL A 28 -14.71 -0.40 4.13
N PRO A 29 -14.08 0.34 5.06
CA PRO A 29 -12.77 0.94 4.80
C PRO A 29 -11.63 -0.08 4.70
N GLY A 30 -10.69 0.16 3.78
CA GLY A 30 -9.42 -0.57 3.64
C GLY A 30 -9.53 -2.04 3.25
N VAL A 31 -10.73 -2.58 3.03
CA VAL A 31 -10.96 -4.02 2.86
C VAL A 31 -10.27 -4.62 1.62
N ASN A 32 -10.04 -3.81 0.57
CA ASN A 32 -9.33 -4.25 -0.63
C ASN A 32 -7.83 -4.46 -0.42
N LEU A 33 -7.22 -3.97 0.68
CA LEU A 33 -5.80 -4.17 0.97
C LEU A 33 -5.42 -5.65 1.12
N ARG A 34 -6.39 -6.48 1.48
CA ARG A 34 -6.22 -7.92 1.70
C ARG A 34 -6.90 -8.77 0.63
N SER A 35 -7.29 -8.18 -0.50
CA SER A 35 -7.97 -8.92 -1.56
C SER A 35 -6.98 -9.48 -2.57
N VAL A 36 -7.18 -10.74 -2.96
CA VAL A 36 -6.44 -11.36 -4.08
C VAL A 36 -6.61 -10.57 -5.38
N GLY A 37 -7.80 -10.03 -5.64
CA GLY A 37 -8.11 -9.24 -6.82
C GLY A 37 -7.21 -8.00 -6.92
N THR A 38 -7.09 -7.24 -5.83
CA THR A 38 -6.24 -6.05 -5.76
C THR A 38 -4.77 -6.37 -6.05
N ILE A 39 -4.22 -7.42 -5.42
CA ILE A 39 -2.81 -7.79 -5.61
C ILE A 39 -2.58 -8.28 -7.04
N ARG A 40 -3.49 -9.09 -7.58
CA ARG A 40 -3.43 -9.56 -8.96
C ARG A 40 -3.49 -8.40 -9.95
N ASP A 41 -4.35 -7.42 -9.71
CA ASP A 41 -4.46 -6.23 -10.56
C ASP A 41 -3.22 -5.34 -10.47
N ALA A 42 -2.67 -5.11 -9.28
CA ALA A 42 -1.41 -4.39 -9.11
C ALA A 42 -0.26 -5.06 -9.87
N GLN A 43 -0.17 -6.39 -9.85
CA GLN A 43 0.84 -7.16 -10.59
C GLN A 43 0.61 -7.21 -12.11
N LYS A 44 -0.64 -7.05 -12.57
CA LYS A 44 -0.97 -7.07 -14.01
C LYS A 44 -0.40 -5.86 -14.74
N TRP A 45 -0.46 -4.67 -14.15
CA TRP A 45 -0.04 -3.43 -14.79
C TRP A 45 1.41 -3.43 -15.31
N PRO A 46 2.44 -3.71 -14.49
CA PRO A 46 3.82 -3.74 -14.99
C PRO A 46 4.05 -4.84 -16.04
N LYS A 47 3.37 -5.99 -15.92
CA LYS A 47 3.45 -7.08 -16.91
C LYS A 47 2.78 -6.74 -18.25
N ARG A 48 1.86 -5.78 -18.25
CA ARG A 48 1.11 -5.33 -19.44
C ARG A 48 1.67 -4.07 -20.07
N ASP A 49 2.66 -3.43 -19.45
CA ASP A 49 3.40 -2.33 -20.06
C ASP A 49 4.23 -2.86 -21.24
N ASN A 50 3.66 -2.77 -22.43
CA ASN A 50 4.26 -3.19 -23.69
C ASN A 50 4.76 -1.98 -24.51
N ARG A 51 5.05 -0.84 -23.87
CA ARG A 51 5.60 0.32 -24.58
C ARG A 51 6.98 -0.02 -25.13
N LYS A 52 7.08 -0.07 -26.46
CA LYS A 52 8.29 -0.43 -27.21
C LYS A 52 9.11 0.76 -27.67
N ASP A 53 8.55 1.97 -27.59
CA ASP A 53 9.27 3.18 -27.97
C ASP A 53 10.51 3.33 -27.05
N PRO A 54 11.72 3.53 -27.60
CA PRO A 54 12.92 3.76 -26.80
C PRO A 54 12.82 5.03 -25.94
N ASN A 55 12.02 6.02 -26.37
CA ASN A 55 11.78 7.26 -25.67
C ASN A 55 10.43 7.21 -24.94
N LYS A 56 10.42 6.63 -23.75
CA LYS A 56 9.21 6.58 -22.89
C LYS A 56 8.98 7.92 -22.23
N GLN A 57 8.06 8.71 -22.79
CA GLN A 57 7.74 10.05 -22.27
C GLN A 57 6.76 10.02 -21.07
N ASP A 58 5.97 8.95 -20.92
CA ASP A 58 5.13 8.77 -19.73
C ASP A 58 5.91 8.07 -18.62
N TYR A 59 6.06 8.75 -17.50
CA TYR A 59 6.74 8.21 -16.32
C TYR A 59 5.71 7.61 -15.38
N ILE A 60 5.79 6.30 -15.16
CA ILE A 60 4.76 5.54 -14.41
C ILE A 60 5.42 4.84 -13.22
N ASN A 61 4.84 5.00 -12.03
CA ASN A 61 5.19 4.27 -10.83
C ASN A 61 4.18 3.12 -10.62
N TYR A 62 4.68 1.88 -10.56
CA TYR A 62 3.84 0.68 -10.40
C TYR A 62 3.63 0.26 -8.94
N ASN A 63 4.13 1.05 -7.98
CA ASN A 63 4.08 0.75 -6.57
C ASN A 63 2.62 0.79 -6.07
N LEU A 64 2.11 -0.35 -5.60
CA LEU A 64 0.76 -0.44 -5.01
C LEU A 64 0.65 0.42 -3.74
N LEU A 65 1.68 0.37 -2.90
CA LEU A 65 1.86 1.22 -1.73
C LEU A 65 2.96 2.22 -2.03
N SER A 66 2.59 3.48 -2.07
CA SER A 66 3.44 4.64 -2.34
C SER A 66 3.11 5.77 -1.36
N PRO A 67 3.96 6.81 -1.22
CA PRO A 67 3.64 7.99 -0.42
C PRO A 67 2.24 8.55 -0.69
N TYR A 68 1.81 8.59 -1.97
CA TYR A 68 0.48 9.04 -2.37
C TYR A 68 -0.66 8.19 -1.78
N THR A 69 -0.53 6.85 -1.79
CA THR A 69 -1.57 5.99 -1.20
C THR A 69 -1.51 5.97 0.32
N ILE A 70 -0.31 5.99 0.90
CA ILE A 70 -0.11 5.87 2.34
C ILE A 70 -0.54 7.17 3.04
N GLN A 71 -0.26 8.35 2.47
CA GLN A 71 -0.78 9.61 3.03
C GLN A 71 -2.32 9.62 3.10
N LYS A 72 -3.00 9.00 2.12
CA LYS A 72 -4.46 8.85 2.14
C LYS A 72 -4.89 7.88 3.22
N MET A 73 -4.14 6.81 3.48
CA MET A 73 -4.39 5.92 4.62
C MET A 73 -4.17 6.61 5.96
N PHE A 74 -3.18 7.49 6.10
CA PHE A 74 -3.02 8.34 7.29
C PHE A 74 -4.25 9.21 7.52
N LYS A 75 -4.71 9.94 6.48
CA LYS A 75 -5.93 10.76 6.53
C LYS A 75 -7.15 9.91 6.86
N GLY A 76 -7.32 8.78 6.18
CA GLY A 76 -8.40 7.82 6.40
C GLY A 76 -8.42 7.26 7.82
N ARG A 77 -7.26 6.90 8.37
CA ARG A 77 -7.11 6.46 9.77
C ARG A 77 -7.54 7.56 10.74
N SER A 78 -7.14 8.82 10.52
CA SER A 78 -7.56 9.95 11.37
C SER A 78 -9.07 10.10 11.33
N ILE A 79 -9.66 10.18 10.12
CA ILE A 79 -11.11 10.29 9.92
C ILE A 79 -11.87 9.22 10.69
N LEU A 80 -11.45 7.95 10.59
CA LEU A 80 -12.11 6.85 11.30
C LEU A 80 -11.97 6.97 12.83
N LYS A 81 -10.81 7.40 13.34
CA LYS A 81 -10.60 7.62 14.77
C LYS A 81 -11.43 8.81 15.29
N ASP A 82 -11.56 9.87 14.49
CA ASP A 82 -12.33 11.06 14.83
C ASP A 82 -13.83 10.77 14.82
N LEU A 83 -14.33 10.01 13.83
CA LEU A 83 -15.71 9.52 13.80
C LEU A 83 -16.03 8.68 15.05
N ARG A 84 -15.12 7.77 15.43
CA ARG A 84 -15.24 6.95 16.63
C ARG A 84 -15.31 7.78 17.91
N ARG A 85 -14.48 8.83 18.00
CA ARG A 85 -14.45 9.74 19.16
C ARG A 85 -15.71 10.61 19.22
N ALA A 86 -16.11 11.21 18.11
CA ALA A 86 -17.21 12.18 18.07
C ALA A 86 -18.59 11.54 18.25
N SER A 87 -18.80 10.34 17.70
CA SER A 87 -20.10 9.64 17.80
C SER A 87 -20.17 8.68 18.99
N GLY A 88 -19.08 8.49 19.74
CA GLY A 88 -18.96 7.53 20.83
C GLY A 88 -18.55 6.13 20.36
N GLU A 89 -17.68 5.46 21.13
CA GLU A 89 -17.04 4.20 20.75
C GLU A 89 -18.01 3.02 20.57
N THR A 90 -19.15 3.08 21.26
CA THR A 90 -20.20 2.06 21.24
C THR A 90 -21.26 2.29 20.16
N SER A 91 -21.14 3.36 19.37
CA SER A 91 -22.06 3.61 18.25
C SER A 91 -22.02 2.46 17.26
N GLU A 92 -23.19 1.89 16.94
CA GLU A 92 -23.31 0.77 16.00
C GLU A 92 -22.96 1.20 14.56
N ILE A 93 -23.31 2.44 14.21
CA ILE A 93 -23.16 3.00 12.87
C ILE A 93 -22.65 4.44 12.95
N TYR A 94 -21.70 4.76 12.08
CA TYR A 94 -21.12 6.10 11.90
C TYR A 94 -21.54 6.64 10.54
N SER A 95 -21.85 7.94 10.46
CA SER A 95 -22.17 8.60 9.19
C SER A 95 -20.95 9.37 8.68
N TYR A 96 -20.61 9.19 7.41
CA TYR A 96 -19.51 9.88 6.76
C TYR A 96 -19.87 10.22 5.31
N GLN A 97 -19.93 11.50 4.97
CA GLN A 97 -20.15 12.01 3.60
C GLN A 97 -21.20 11.22 2.80
N SER A 98 -22.44 11.18 3.31
CA SER A 98 -23.57 10.46 2.68
C SER A 98 -23.43 8.93 2.60
N THR A 99 -22.48 8.35 3.35
CA THR A 99 -22.33 6.91 3.57
C THR A 99 -22.47 6.54 5.05
N LYS A 100 -22.70 5.25 5.31
CA LYS A 100 -22.70 4.67 6.66
C LYS A 100 -21.56 3.68 6.84
N ILE A 101 -20.94 3.65 8.01
CA ILE A 101 -19.87 2.72 8.36
C ILE A 101 -20.31 1.98 9.62
N THR A 102 -20.34 0.65 9.62
CA THR A 102 -20.63 -0.11 10.85
C THR A 102 -19.45 -0.03 11.82
N ASN A 103 -19.70 -0.20 13.12
CA ASN A 103 -18.65 -0.21 14.14
C ASN A 103 -17.54 -1.22 13.85
N SER A 104 -17.94 -2.43 13.46
CA SER A 104 -17.01 -3.50 13.07
C SER A 104 -16.16 -3.10 11.85
N SER A 105 -16.76 -2.48 10.83
CA SER A 105 -16.05 -2.03 9.63
C SER A 105 -15.11 -0.86 9.92
N LEU A 106 -15.51 0.08 10.76
CA LEU A 106 -14.68 1.22 11.18
C LEU A 106 -13.42 0.72 11.91
N ASN A 107 -13.60 -0.11 12.93
CA ASN A 107 -12.49 -0.62 13.73
C ASN A 107 -11.56 -1.52 12.91
N ARG A 108 -12.11 -2.33 12.01
CA ARG A 108 -11.32 -3.13 11.07
C ARG A 108 -10.57 -2.24 10.08
N GLY A 109 -11.20 -1.18 9.58
CA GLY A 109 -10.60 -0.22 8.66
C GLY A 109 -9.39 0.49 9.25
N ILE A 110 -9.49 0.94 10.52
CA ILE A 110 -8.35 1.51 11.26
C ILE A 110 -7.18 0.53 11.29
N LYS A 111 -7.44 -0.72 11.69
CA LYS A 111 -6.40 -1.75 11.77
C LYS A 111 -5.76 -2.01 10.40
N LEU A 112 -6.55 -2.14 9.33
CA LEU A 112 -6.04 -2.38 7.98
C LEU A 112 -5.15 -1.24 7.48
N TYR A 113 -5.54 0.02 7.72
CA TYR A 113 -4.68 1.16 7.39
C TYR A 113 -3.40 1.19 8.23
N GLU A 114 -3.48 0.91 9.54
CA GLU A 114 -2.29 0.81 10.39
C GLU A 114 -1.35 -0.29 9.89
N THR A 115 -1.87 -1.48 9.56
CA THR A 115 -1.07 -2.57 8.98
C THR A 115 -0.39 -2.18 7.67
N ALA A 116 -1.09 -1.49 6.76
CA ALA A 116 -0.49 -1.04 5.50
C ALA A 116 0.58 0.05 5.72
N ILE A 117 0.38 0.96 6.68
CA ILE A 117 1.39 1.96 7.07
C ILE A 117 2.63 1.28 7.65
N HIS A 118 2.47 0.31 8.56
CA HIS A 118 3.59 -0.48 9.08
C HIS A 118 4.36 -1.20 7.96
N LYS A 119 3.64 -1.86 7.05
CA LYS A 119 4.22 -2.54 5.88
C LYS A 119 5.05 -1.60 5.01
N PHE A 120 4.54 -0.40 4.74
CA PHE A 120 5.25 0.58 3.92
C PHE A 120 6.48 1.16 4.64
N LEU A 121 6.30 1.78 5.81
CA LEU A 121 7.38 2.46 6.51
C LEU A 121 8.50 1.50 6.93
N GLY A 122 8.14 0.30 7.40
CA GLY A 122 9.13 -0.73 7.73
C GLY A 122 9.93 -1.18 6.51
N ASN A 123 9.29 -1.32 5.34
CA ASN A 123 10.00 -1.67 4.11
C ASN A 123 10.97 -0.54 3.70
N SER A 124 10.57 0.72 3.83
CA SER A 124 11.46 1.86 3.55
C SER A 124 12.69 1.89 4.47
N ILE A 125 12.52 1.59 5.77
CA ILE A 125 13.65 1.47 6.72
C ILE A 125 14.57 0.31 6.35
N ILE A 126 14.00 -0.87 6.11
CA ILE A 126 14.76 -2.06 5.75
C ILE A 126 15.59 -1.77 4.50
N LYS A 127 14.99 -1.16 3.47
CA LYS A 127 15.69 -0.77 2.25
C LYS A 127 16.75 0.30 2.47
N ARG A 128 16.54 1.26 3.39
CA ARG A 128 17.56 2.25 3.74
C ARG A 128 18.78 1.59 4.40
N LEU A 129 18.57 0.58 5.24
CA LEU A 129 19.62 -0.09 6.02
C LEU A 129 20.19 -1.35 5.35
N GLU A 130 19.68 -1.73 4.17
CA GLU A 130 20.06 -2.95 3.45
C GLU A 130 21.55 -2.92 3.04
N ASN A 131 22.23 -4.05 3.20
CA ASN A 131 23.63 -4.26 2.80
C ASN A 131 24.68 -3.37 3.49
N ILE A 132 24.38 -2.85 4.70
CA ILE A 132 25.32 -2.03 5.47
C ILE A 132 25.50 -2.65 6.86
N ASP A 133 26.75 -2.91 7.23
CA ASP A 133 27.11 -3.33 8.58
C ASP A 133 27.37 -2.11 9.47
N PHE A 134 26.60 -2.00 10.54
CA PHE A 134 26.72 -0.91 11.51
C PHE A 134 27.54 -1.36 12.73
N GLN A 135 28.34 -0.47 13.29
CA GLN A 135 29.12 -0.69 14.52
C GLN A 135 28.57 0.06 15.73
N SER A 136 27.65 1.00 15.51
CA SER A 136 27.02 1.79 16.58
C SER A 136 25.65 2.32 16.18
N ASN A 137 24.88 2.79 17.18
CA ASN A 137 23.61 3.49 16.93
C ASN A 137 23.83 4.82 16.19
N GLU A 138 25.00 5.43 16.36
CA GLU A 138 25.39 6.66 15.65
C GLU A 138 25.49 6.42 14.14
N GLU A 139 26.12 5.33 13.69
CA GLU A 139 26.20 5.00 12.26
C GLU A 139 24.82 4.73 11.65
N ILE A 140 23.92 4.08 12.40
CA ILE A 140 22.52 3.90 12.01
C ILE A 140 21.85 5.26 11.80
N ARG A 141 21.98 6.19 12.77
CA ARG A 141 21.38 7.52 12.69
C ARG A 141 21.91 8.31 11.51
N GLU A 142 23.23 8.30 11.29
CA GLU A 142 23.84 8.95 10.11
C GLU A 142 23.27 8.39 8.81
N ARG A 143 23.09 7.07 8.71
CA ARG A 143 22.50 6.45 7.52
C ARG A 143 21.02 6.80 7.32
N LEU A 144 20.27 6.97 8.40
CA LEU A 144 18.85 7.31 8.35
C LEU A 144 18.60 8.77 7.93
N LYS A 145 19.57 9.68 8.12
CA LYS A 145 19.41 11.07 7.66
C LYS A 145 19.03 11.12 6.17
N PRO A 146 18.00 11.88 5.78
CA PRO A 146 17.66 12.08 4.38
C PRO A 146 18.83 12.71 3.61
N ASP A 147 19.05 12.27 2.37
CA ASP A 147 20.12 12.82 1.53
C ASP A 147 19.79 14.23 1.02
N ILE A 148 18.49 14.53 0.91
CA ILE A 148 17.93 15.78 0.40
C ILE A 148 16.62 16.12 1.12
N GLU A 149 16.26 17.41 1.13
CA GLU A 149 15.00 17.89 1.72
C GLU A 149 13.77 17.63 0.83
N THR A 150 13.97 17.46 -0.48
CA THR A 150 12.90 17.16 -1.43
C THR A 150 12.25 15.82 -1.12
N GLY A 151 10.92 15.76 -1.15
CA GLY A 151 10.13 14.57 -0.80
C GLY A 151 9.24 14.76 0.43
N THR A 152 9.43 15.84 1.19
CA THR A 152 8.54 16.19 2.30
C THR A 152 7.15 16.64 1.83
N GLY A 153 6.18 16.67 2.76
CA GLY A 153 4.84 17.19 2.49
C GLY A 153 3.92 16.20 1.77
N GLU A 154 3.03 16.76 0.94
CA GLU A 154 2.06 15.98 0.19
C GLU A 154 2.66 15.43 -1.11
N TRP A 155 2.20 14.25 -1.49
CA TRP A 155 2.49 13.62 -2.78
C TRP A 155 1.24 13.60 -3.64
N VAL A 156 1.44 13.64 -4.95
CA VAL A 156 0.38 13.63 -5.96
C VAL A 156 0.65 12.54 -6.99
N ASP A 157 -0.41 12.13 -7.68
CA ASP A 157 -0.36 11.24 -8.84
C ASP A 157 -0.76 12.05 -10.08
N ILE A 158 0.20 12.25 -10.98
CA ILE A 158 0.02 12.95 -12.26
C ILE A 158 0.09 11.89 -13.36
N SER A 159 -1.06 11.27 -13.64
CA SER A 159 -1.20 10.27 -14.72
C SER A 159 -0.22 9.09 -14.63
N GLY A 160 0.07 8.63 -13.41
CA GLY A 160 0.99 7.53 -13.14
C GLY A 160 2.34 7.98 -12.58
N LEU A 161 2.73 9.23 -12.76
CA LEU A 161 3.90 9.80 -12.09
C LEU A 161 3.52 10.18 -10.66
N ILE A 162 4.04 9.42 -9.71
CA ILE A 162 3.88 9.69 -8.29
C ILE A 162 5.06 10.53 -7.83
N ALA A 163 4.80 11.78 -7.43
CA ALA A 163 5.84 12.74 -7.10
C ALA A 163 5.47 13.66 -5.91
N PRO A 164 6.46 14.28 -5.25
CA PRO A 164 6.20 15.31 -4.25
C PRO A 164 5.48 16.49 -4.89
N LYS A 165 4.44 17.00 -4.24
CA LYS A 165 3.66 18.14 -4.72
C LYS A 165 4.55 19.38 -4.90
N SER A 166 5.58 19.55 -4.06
CA SER A 166 6.54 20.66 -4.17
C SER A 166 7.24 20.71 -5.53
N GLU A 167 7.59 19.56 -6.12
CA GLU A 167 8.29 19.51 -7.39
C GLU A 167 7.34 19.76 -8.57
N ILE A 168 6.09 19.31 -8.45
CA ILE A 168 5.03 19.65 -9.40
C ILE A 168 4.72 21.16 -9.34
N ASP A 169 4.61 21.75 -8.15
CA ASP A 169 4.36 23.19 -7.99
C ASP A 169 5.51 24.02 -8.57
N LYS A 170 6.77 23.60 -8.37
CA LYS A 170 7.95 24.23 -9.00
C LYS A 170 7.88 24.16 -10.52
N LEU A 171 7.50 23.02 -11.09
CA LEU A 171 7.32 22.85 -12.53
C LEU A 171 6.21 23.77 -13.06
N LEU A 172 5.06 23.82 -12.39
CA LEU A 172 3.94 24.70 -12.75
C LEU A 172 4.36 26.17 -12.73
N TYR A 173 5.02 26.62 -11.65
CA TYR A 173 5.53 27.99 -11.56
C TYR A 173 6.54 28.30 -12.67
N GLY A 174 7.42 27.35 -13.01
CA GLY A 174 8.37 27.49 -14.12
C GLY A 174 7.66 27.67 -15.47
N ILE A 175 6.55 26.96 -15.70
CA ILE A 175 5.74 27.10 -16.91
C ILE A 175 5.00 28.45 -16.92
N GLU A 176 4.32 28.80 -15.83
CA GLU A 176 3.54 30.03 -15.72
C GLU A 176 4.39 31.30 -15.86
N SER A 177 5.61 31.28 -15.30
CA SER A 177 6.57 32.38 -15.41
C SER A 177 7.28 32.47 -16.77
N GLY A 178 7.12 31.46 -17.63
CA GLY A 178 7.82 31.36 -18.92
C GLY A 178 9.29 30.92 -18.83
N ALA A 179 9.79 30.62 -17.63
CA ALA A 179 11.13 30.04 -17.42
C ALA A 179 11.27 28.66 -18.08
N ILE A 180 10.19 27.87 -18.05
CA ILE A 180 10.03 26.60 -18.77
C ILE A 180 9.09 26.86 -19.95
N ASN A 181 9.66 27.00 -21.14
CA ASN A 181 8.91 27.36 -22.36
C ASN A 181 9.01 26.32 -23.49
N ARG A 182 9.54 25.12 -23.19
CA ARG A 182 9.66 24.01 -24.15
C ARG A 182 9.10 22.74 -23.55
N LEU A 183 8.35 21.97 -24.36
CA LEU A 183 7.78 20.67 -23.97
C LEU A 183 8.85 19.69 -23.47
N ARG A 184 10.04 19.72 -24.09
CA ARG A 184 11.17 18.88 -23.65
C ARG A 184 11.56 19.15 -22.20
N CYS A 185 11.64 20.43 -21.79
CA CYS A 185 12.01 20.79 -20.42
C CYS A 185 10.96 20.32 -19.39
N ILE A 186 9.67 20.27 -19.78
CA ILE A 186 8.61 19.68 -18.96
C ILE A 186 8.84 18.18 -18.81
N ASN A 187 9.16 17.49 -19.91
CA ASN A 187 9.44 16.05 -19.88
C ASN A 187 10.71 15.72 -19.09
N ASP A 188 11.78 16.51 -19.21
CA ASP A 188 13.01 16.37 -18.43
C ASP A 188 12.72 16.49 -16.92
N ALA A 189 11.80 17.39 -16.51
CA ALA A 189 11.38 17.50 -15.11
C ALA A 189 10.60 16.27 -14.62
N PHE A 190 9.72 15.70 -15.45
CA PHE A 190 9.04 14.44 -15.14
C PHE A 190 10.03 13.28 -15.02
N GLU A 191 11.03 13.23 -15.90
CA GLU A 191 12.10 12.24 -15.86
C GLU A 191 12.89 12.33 -14.55
N GLU A 192 13.28 13.54 -14.16
CA GLU A 192 14.04 13.79 -12.94
C GLU A 192 13.24 13.35 -11.70
N MET A 193 11.95 13.71 -11.64
CA MET A 193 11.08 13.28 -10.53
C MET A 193 10.94 11.75 -10.46
N HIS A 194 10.81 11.09 -11.61
CA HIS A 194 10.68 9.64 -11.67
C HIS A 194 11.96 8.92 -11.27
N LYS A 195 13.12 9.38 -11.75
CA LYS A 195 14.45 8.85 -11.39
C LYS A 195 14.73 8.96 -9.90
N ASN A 196 14.34 10.07 -9.28
CA ASN A 196 14.57 10.33 -7.87
C ASN A 196 13.47 9.79 -6.93
N TYR A 197 12.48 9.05 -7.46
CA TYR A 197 11.32 8.57 -6.69
C TYR A 197 11.71 7.96 -5.33
N TYR A 198 12.67 7.03 -5.30
CA TYR A 198 13.05 6.35 -4.05
C TYR A 198 13.83 7.24 -3.07
N VAL A 199 14.57 8.23 -3.58
CA VAL A 199 15.26 9.22 -2.74
C VAL A 199 14.22 10.11 -2.06
N TYR A 200 13.26 10.63 -2.83
CA TYR A 200 12.14 11.41 -2.30
C TYR A 200 11.27 10.59 -1.35
N GLU A 201 10.97 9.32 -1.69
CA GLU A 201 10.19 8.41 -0.85
C GLU A 201 10.85 8.24 0.52
N TRP A 202 12.18 8.09 0.56
CA TRP A 202 12.91 7.99 1.82
C TRP A 202 12.76 9.26 2.67
N THR A 203 12.97 10.44 2.08
CA THR A 203 12.77 11.71 2.78
C THR A 203 11.36 11.82 3.35
N TRP A 204 10.35 11.37 2.60
CA TRP A 204 8.97 11.32 3.09
C TRP A 204 8.79 10.34 4.25
N ALA A 205 9.27 9.10 4.10
CA ALA A 205 9.14 8.04 5.08
C ALA A 205 9.83 8.40 6.41
N TYR A 206 11.01 9.00 6.35
CA TYR A 206 11.77 9.49 7.50
C TYR A 206 10.92 10.39 8.42
N HIS A 207 10.23 11.38 7.82
CA HIS A 207 9.37 12.29 8.58
C HIS A 207 8.11 11.58 9.11
N LYS A 208 7.55 10.64 8.34
CA LYS A 208 6.36 9.88 8.75
C LYS A 208 6.64 8.86 9.84
N ILE A 209 7.88 8.39 10.01
CA ILE A 209 8.27 7.53 11.12
C ILE A 209 8.07 8.26 12.45
N LYS A 210 8.53 9.51 12.56
CA LYS A 210 8.35 10.35 13.75
C LYS A 210 6.87 10.56 14.05
N GLU A 211 6.09 10.93 13.04
CA GLU A 211 4.65 11.18 13.17
C GLU A 211 3.87 9.92 13.60
N PHE A 212 4.20 8.76 13.03
CA PHE A 212 3.40 7.54 13.22
C PHE A 212 3.80 6.73 14.44
N TYR A 213 5.10 6.57 14.68
CA TYR A 213 5.63 5.76 15.78
C TYR A 213 5.96 6.60 17.02
N GLY A 214 6.04 7.93 16.91
CA GLY A 214 6.50 8.79 18.00
C GLY A 214 7.99 8.64 18.32
N ILE A 215 8.76 8.00 17.44
CA ILE A 215 10.19 7.76 17.59
C ILE A 215 10.93 8.92 16.94
N ASP A 216 11.84 9.55 17.66
CA ASP A 216 12.68 10.59 17.08
C ASP A 216 13.82 9.95 16.26
N PRO A 217 13.86 10.11 14.93
CA PRO A 217 14.87 9.44 14.11
C PRO A 217 16.31 9.88 14.43
N GLU A 218 16.50 11.02 15.08
CA GLU A 218 17.81 11.49 15.56
C GLU A 218 18.28 10.76 16.82
N ALA A 219 17.36 10.21 17.61
CA ALA A 219 17.67 9.47 18.84
C ALA A 219 17.51 7.95 18.67
N ILE A 220 16.99 7.50 17.52
CA ILE A 220 16.61 6.11 17.28
C ILE A 220 17.76 5.14 17.56
N THR A 221 17.39 3.97 18.09
CA THR A 221 18.28 2.89 18.50
C THR A 221 18.03 1.61 17.69
N ALA A 222 19.02 0.71 17.67
CA ALA A 222 18.88 -0.63 17.10
C ALA A 222 17.68 -1.38 17.70
N LYS A 223 17.38 -1.18 19.00
CA LYS A 223 16.21 -1.78 19.67
C LYS A 223 14.88 -1.30 19.09
N GLU A 224 14.77 0.00 18.84
CA GLU A 224 13.57 0.57 18.21
C GLU A 224 13.45 0.08 16.77
N ILE A 225 14.54 0.02 16.01
CA ILE A 225 14.55 -0.54 14.66
C ILE A 225 14.12 -2.00 14.67
N THR A 226 14.65 -2.84 15.55
CA THR A 226 14.22 -4.23 15.71
C THR A 226 12.71 -4.31 15.99
N THR A 227 12.18 -3.45 16.87
CA THR A 227 10.74 -3.39 17.15
C THR A 227 9.92 -3.03 15.90
N MET A 228 10.40 -2.07 15.11
CA MET A 228 9.75 -1.66 13.86
C MET A 228 9.79 -2.77 12.80
N VAL A 229 10.91 -3.48 12.70
CA VAL A 229 11.10 -4.60 11.76
C VAL A 229 10.23 -5.80 12.16
N GLU A 230 10.11 -6.11 13.45
CA GLU A 230 9.15 -7.11 13.96
C GLU A 230 7.71 -6.72 13.61
N THR A 231 7.31 -5.48 13.90
CA THR A 231 5.97 -4.97 13.58
C THR A 231 5.69 -5.00 12.07
N TRP A 232 6.70 -4.66 11.26
CA TRP A 232 6.64 -4.76 9.81
C TRP A 232 6.46 -6.20 9.33
N LYS A 233 7.22 -7.14 9.91
CA LYS A 233 7.15 -8.57 9.58
C LYS A 233 5.75 -9.11 9.89
N GLU A 234 5.21 -8.82 11.07
CA GLU A 234 3.83 -9.15 11.42
C GLU A 234 2.81 -8.55 10.45
N ALA A 235 2.99 -7.29 10.05
CA ALA A 235 2.09 -6.61 9.13
C ALA A 235 2.11 -7.22 7.73
N VAL A 236 3.30 -7.52 7.19
CA VAL A 236 3.46 -8.13 5.87
C VAL A 236 2.89 -9.55 5.86
N VAL A 237 3.36 -10.40 6.78
CA VAL A 237 2.91 -11.80 6.87
C VAL A 237 1.42 -11.87 7.19
N GLY A 238 0.92 -11.00 8.06
CA GLY A 238 -0.50 -10.90 8.39
C GLY A 238 -1.35 -10.55 7.17
N LEU A 239 -0.95 -9.55 6.38
CA LEU A 239 -1.66 -9.20 5.14
C LEU A 239 -1.61 -10.34 4.12
N ASP A 240 -0.46 -10.95 3.92
CA ASP A 240 -0.29 -12.03 2.95
C ASP A 240 -1.11 -13.27 3.35
N ARG A 241 -1.21 -13.60 4.64
CA ARG A 241 -2.13 -14.62 5.15
C ARG A 241 -3.59 -14.26 4.88
N MET A 242 -3.98 -13.00 5.06
CA MET A 242 -5.35 -12.57 4.71
C MET A 242 -5.62 -12.68 3.21
N ILE A 243 -4.64 -12.38 2.36
CA ILE A 243 -4.72 -12.53 0.89
C ILE A 243 -4.84 -14.01 0.52
N TYR A 244 -4.07 -14.88 1.18
CA TYR A 244 -4.15 -16.33 1.01
C TYR A 244 -5.55 -16.85 1.35
N GLU A 245 -6.11 -16.46 2.49
CA GLU A 245 -7.48 -16.85 2.88
C GLU A 245 -8.56 -16.25 1.97
N ASP A 246 -8.33 -15.07 1.39
CA ASP A 246 -9.22 -14.50 0.38
C ASP A 246 -9.16 -15.29 -0.94
N ALA A 247 -7.95 -15.64 -1.39
CA ALA A 247 -7.75 -16.51 -2.54
C ALA A 247 -8.40 -17.88 -2.33
N ARG A 248 -8.26 -18.47 -1.14
CA ARG A 248 -8.86 -19.78 -0.80
C ARG A 248 -10.38 -19.83 -1.00
N LYS A 249 -11.09 -18.70 -0.81
CA LYS A 249 -12.53 -18.61 -1.07
C LYS A 249 -12.87 -18.67 -2.57
N GLU A 250 -11.95 -18.27 -3.45
CA GLU A 250 -12.12 -18.47 -4.90
C GLU A 250 -12.14 -19.96 -5.28
N PHE A 251 -11.60 -20.84 -4.41
CA PHE A 251 -11.49 -22.29 -4.63
C PHE A 251 -12.40 -23.13 -3.71
N SER A 252 -13.26 -22.51 -2.91
CA SER A 252 -14.18 -23.25 -2.03
C SER A 252 -15.30 -23.91 -2.83
N LEU A 253 -15.86 -25.02 -2.30
CA LEU A 253 -16.96 -25.78 -2.92
C LEU A 253 -18.18 -24.91 -3.29
N SER A 254 -18.46 -23.84 -2.53
CA SER A 254 -19.52 -22.87 -2.81
C SER A 254 -19.27 -21.99 -4.05
N SER A 255 -18.03 -21.93 -4.52
CA SER A 255 -17.56 -21.17 -5.69
C SER A 255 -17.34 -22.08 -6.90
N MET A 256 -17.43 -23.40 -6.72
CA MET A 256 -17.33 -24.38 -7.80
C MET A 256 -18.58 -24.30 -8.67
N THR A 257 -18.38 -23.85 -9.90
CA THR A 257 -19.39 -23.82 -10.95
C THR A 257 -18.89 -24.73 -12.08
N GLY A 258 -19.79 -25.52 -12.66
CA GLY A 258 -19.49 -26.29 -13.85
C GLY A 258 -19.29 -25.33 -15.01
N PHE A 259 -18.17 -25.46 -15.73
CA PHE A 259 -17.90 -24.66 -16.93
C PHE A 259 -18.37 -25.35 -18.21
N GLY A 260 -18.67 -26.66 -18.14
CA GLY A 260 -19.19 -27.48 -19.24
C GLY A 260 -20.70 -27.77 -19.18
N VAL A 261 -21.10 -28.88 -19.81
CA VAL A 261 -22.51 -29.33 -19.91
C VAL A 261 -23.01 -29.76 -18.53
N ASP A 262 -24.31 -29.53 -18.23
CA ASP A 262 -24.93 -29.94 -16.97
C ASP A 262 -24.66 -31.43 -16.68
N GLY A 263 -23.76 -31.69 -15.73
CA GLY A 263 -23.24 -33.00 -15.38
C GLY A 263 -23.39 -33.31 -13.90
N SER A 264 -22.79 -34.43 -13.46
CA SER A 264 -22.76 -34.79 -12.04
C SER A 264 -21.86 -33.84 -11.24
N HIS A 265 -21.98 -33.88 -9.90
CA HIS A 265 -21.08 -33.12 -9.02
C HIS A 265 -19.59 -33.49 -9.23
N ASN A 266 -19.30 -34.69 -9.74
CA ASN A 266 -17.94 -35.11 -10.04
C ASN A 266 -17.43 -34.46 -11.34
N ASP A 267 -18.29 -34.32 -12.35
CA ASP A 267 -17.97 -33.63 -13.61
C ASP A 267 -17.77 -32.13 -13.36
N MET A 268 -18.61 -31.52 -12.53
CA MET A 268 -18.43 -30.13 -12.07
C MET A 268 -17.08 -29.92 -11.37
N LYS A 269 -16.66 -30.87 -10.53
CA LYS A 269 -15.38 -30.81 -9.83
C LYS A 269 -14.20 -30.96 -10.80
N GLN A 270 -14.27 -31.91 -11.73
CA GLN A 270 -13.25 -32.10 -12.76
C GLN A 270 -13.14 -30.88 -13.68
N ASP A 271 -14.25 -30.33 -14.15
CA ASP A 271 -14.28 -29.11 -14.95
C ASP A 271 -13.66 -27.92 -14.20
N PHE A 272 -14.03 -27.77 -12.93
CA PHE A 272 -13.47 -26.72 -12.09
C PHE A 272 -11.96 -26.89 -11.90
N GLU A 273 -11.49 -28.09 -11.61
CA GLU A 273 -10.05 -28.41 -11.48
C GLU A 273 -9.29 -28.20 -12.80
N GLN A 274 -9.88 -28.50 -13.95
CA GLN A 274 -9.27 -28.26 -15.26
C GLN A 274 -9.14 -26.76 -15.59
N VAL A 275 -10.12 -25.95 -15.19
CA VAL A 275 -10.15 -24.50 -15.52
C VAL A 275 -9.41 -23.66 -14.48
N ARG A 276 -9.57 -23.97 -13.18
CA ARG A 276 -9.01 -23.20 -12.07
C ARG A 276 -7.70 -23.78 -11.54
N GLY A 277 -7.42 -25.05 -11.83
CA GLY A 277 -6.31 -25.79 -11.25
C GLY A 277 -6.56 -26.20 -9.80
N ASP A 278 -5.59 -26.93 -9.25
CA ASP A 278 -5.50 -27.21 -7.83
C ASP A 278 -5.04 -25.96 -7.04
N PHE A 279 -5.59 -25.77 -5.85
CA PHE A 279 -5.33 -24.58 -5.03
C PHE A 279 -3.86 -24.50 -4.59
N GLU A 280 -3.30 -25.63 -4.14
CA GLU A 280 -1.93 -25.71 -3.64
C GLU A 280 -0.89 -25.46 -4.76
N ASN A 281 -1.23 -25.88 -5.98
CA ASN A 281 -0.39 -25.68 -7.17
C ASN A 281 -0.70 -24.38 -7.93
N ASN A 282 -1.59 -23.53 -7.43
CA ASN A 282 -1.94 -22.29 -8.11
C ASN A 282 -0.75 -21.30 -8.08
N PRO A 283 -0.28 -20.79 -9.24
CA PRO A 283 0.90 -19.91 -9.29
C PRO A 283 0.80 -18.66 -8.41
N PHE A 284 -0.42 -18.13 -8.20
CA PHE A 284 -0.62 -16.99 -7.31
C PHE A 284 -0.41 -17.40 -5.84
N VAL A 285 -0.97 -18.52 -5.42
CA VAL A 285 -0.85 -19.05 -4.06
C VAL A 285 0.61 -19.32 -3.72
N THR A 286 1.34 -20.00 -4.62
CA THR A 286 2.78 -20.23 -4.46
C THR A 286 3.57 -18.91 -4.38
N THR A 287 3.20 -17.90 -5.17
CA THR A 287 3.84 -16.57 -5.11
C THR A 287 3.62 -15.89 -3.76
N VAL A 288 2.41 -15.99 -3.18
CA VAL A 288 2.12 -15.42 -1.85
C VAL A 288 2.91 -16.14 -0.75
N LEU A 289 2.98 -17.48 -0.78
CA LEU A 289 3.76 -18.26 0.18
C LEU A 289 5.25 -17.95 0.09
N LYS A 290 5.79 -17.86 -1.13
CA LYS A 290 7.18 -17.46 -1.37
C LYS A 290 7.45 -16.04 -0.87
N HIS A 291 6.53 -15.10 -1.10
CA HIS A 291 6.66 -13.74 -0.60
C HIS A 291 6.69 -13.69 0.94
N ILE A 292 5.89 -14.52 1.63
CA ILE A 292 5.94 -14.65 3.09
C ILE A 292 7.32 -15.12 3.55
N GLU A 293 7.88 -16.14 2.91
CA GLU A 293 9.22 -16.67 3.22
C GLU A 293 10.30 -15.61 3.00
N GLU A 294 10.34 -15.00 1.81
CA GLU A 294 11.32 -13.98 1.43
C GLU A 294 11.28 -12.77 2.37
N LYS A 295 10.08 -12.29 2.75
CA LYS A 295 9.93 -11.14 3.64
C LYS A 295 10.25 -11.48 5.09
N THR A 296 9.94 -12.70 5.54
CA THR A 296 10.35 -13.18 6.86
C THR A 296 11.87 -13.25 6.96
N ALA A 297 12.53 -13.82 5.95
CA ALA A 297 13.99 -13.89 5.88
C ALA A 297 14.63 -12.50 5.87
N LEU A 298 14.09 -11.56 5.09
CA LEU A 298 14.57 -10.18 5.02
C LEU A 298 14.49 -9.46 6.38
N GLY A 299 13.40 -9.62 7.11
CA GLY A 299 13.26 -9.02 8.45
C GLY A 299 14.24 -9.63 9.46
N ASN A 300 14.36 -10.96 9.46
CA ASN A 300 15.29 -11.67 10.35
C ASN A 300 16.75 -11.34 10.04
N GLU A 301 17.11 -11.17 8.76
CA GLU A 301 18.45 -10.76 8.33
C GLU A 301 18.84 -9.43 8.97
N LEU A 302 18.00 -8.39 8.84
CA LEU A 302 18.31 -7.08 9.39
C LEU A 302 18.40 -7.12 10.91
N ILE A 303 17.47 -7.82 11.58
CA ILE A 303 17.48 -7.98 13.04
C ILE A 303 18.79 -8.63 13.49
N HIS A 304 19.21 -9.72 12.84
CA HIS A 304 20.45 -10.40 13.18
C HIS A 304 21.69 -9.52 12.92
N ARG A 305 21.71 -8.78 11.80
CA ARG A 305 22.82 -7.87 11.48
C ARG A 305 23.03 -6.79 12.53
N ILE A 306 21.95 -6.25 13.11
CA ILE A 306 22.02 -5.19 14.12
C ILE A 306 21.94 -5.71 15.57
N GLU A 307 21.84 -7.02 15.78
CA GLU A 307 21.67 -7.66 17.09
C GLU A 307 22.81 -7.31 18.07
N LYS A 308 24.04 -7.19 17.55
CA LYS A 308 25.23 -6.79 18.33
C LYS A 308 25.16 -5.36 18.91
N LEU A 309 24.17 -4.56 18.49
CA LEU A 309 23.98 -3.16 18.89
C LEU A 309 22.81 -2.97 19.88
N LEU A 310 22.13 -4.06 20.27
CA LEU A 310 21.00 -4.07 21.21
C LEU A 310 21.45 -3.95 22.67
#